data_AF-A0A9Q3GIE8-F1
#
_entry.id   AF-A0A9Q3GIE8-F1
#
_cell.length_a   1.000
_cell.length_b   1.000
_cell.length_c   1.000
_cell.angle_alpha   90.00
_cell.angle_beta   90.00
_cell.angle_gamma   90.00
#
_symmetry.space_group_name_H-M   'P 1'
#
loop_
_entity.id
_entity.type
_entity.pdbx_description
1 polymer ?
#
loop_
_entity_poly.entity_id
_entity_poly.type
_entity_poly.pdbx_seq_one_letter_code
_entity_poly.pdbx_strand_id
1 'polypeptide(L)'
;MWKDLIHPEIPGNRKEIEKCINELLDMDVIRKIGHNEIVEMTTPVMITWNDCKSRLCRDLRALNNYTKADGYPIPRIPHALEKLAKQKYITKMDCMKGFQQNGHKKNPEIS
;
A
#
# COMPACT_ATOMS: atom_id res chain seq x y z
N MET A 1 18.46 -17.51 15.81
CA MET A 1 18.49 -16.47 14.76
C MET A 1 17.66 -17.01 13.60
N TRP A 2 16.49 -16.42 13.34
CA TRP A 2 15.48 -16.79 12.30
C TRP A 2 14.53 -17.97 12.58
N LYS A 3 13.84 -18.02 13.74
CA LYS A 3 12.74 -18.98 13.96
C LYS A 3 11.38 -18.40 14.37
N ASP A 4 11.22 -17.09 14.49
CA ASP A 4 10.02 -16.51 15.14
C ASP A 4 9.17 -15.55 14.29
N LEU A 5 9.20 -15.65 12.95
CA LEU A 5 8.41 -14.77 12.05
C LEU A 5 7.13 -15.41 11.50
N ILE A 6 6.56 -16.37 12.21
CA ILE A 6 5.15 -16.75 12.03
C ILE A 6 4.39 -16.16 13.20
N HIS A 7 3.82 -14.97 13.02
CA HIS A 7 2.93 -14.40 14.02
C HIS A 7 1.71 -15.33 14.17
N PRO A 8 1.40 -15.82 15.37
CA PRO A 8 0.30 -16.75 15.58
C PRO A 8 -1.00 -16.12 15.09
N GLU A 9 -1.62 -16.74 14.09
CA GLU A 9 -2.87 -16.26 13.52
C GLU A 9 -3.98 -16.34 14.57
N ILE A 10 -4.45 -15.18 15.03
CA ILE A 10 -5.71 -15.10 15.77
C ILE A 10 -6.82 -15.48 14.77
N PRO A 11 -7.70 -16.46 15.06
CA PRO A 11 -8.69 -16.96 14.10
C PRO A 11 -9.60 -15.89 13.47
N GLY A 12 -9.84 -14.78 14.19
CA GLY A 12 -10.59 -13.63 13.68
C GLY A 12 -9.87 -12.84 12.58
N ASN A 13 -8.53 -12.86 12.56
CA ASN A 13 -7.74 -12.12 11.58
C ASN A 13 -7.84 -12.74 10.18
N ARG A 14 -7.92 -14.07 10.05
CA ARG A 14 -8.01 -14.73 8.73
C ARG A 14 -9.26 -14.29 7.96
N LYS A 15 -10.42 -14.24 8.63
CA LYS A 15 -11.68 -13.78 8.02
C LYS A 15 -11.57 -12.33 7.53
N GLU A 16 -10.94 -11.48 8.32
CA GLU A 16 -10.78 -10.06 7.96
C GLU A 16 -9.75 -9.88 6.84
N ILE A 17 -8.69 -10.69 6.81
CA ILE A 17 -7.73 -10.74 5.70
C ILE A 17 -8.45 -11.12 4.42
N GLU A 18 -9.23 -12.21 4.42
CA GLU A 18 -9.98 -12.66 3.25
C GLU A 18 -10.95 -11.59 2.74
N LYS A 19 -11.66 -10.92 3.66
CA LYS A 19 -12.53 -9.80 3.33
C LYS A 19 -11.77 -8.66 2.65
N CYS A 20 -10.67 -8.20 3.24
CA CYS A 20 -9.84 -7.14 2.65
C CYS A 20 -9.25 -7.55 1.29
N ILE A 21 -8.84 -8.81 1.12
CA ILE A 21 -8.33 -9.33 -0.15
C ILE A 21 -9.43 -9.30 -1.21
N ASN A 22 -10.65 -9.75 -0.89
CA ASN A 22 -11.76 -9.73 -1.83
C ASN A 22 -12.12 -8.31 -2.26
N GLU A 23 -12.17 -7.36 -1.31
CA GLU A 23 -12.41 -5.94 -1.64
C GLU A 23 -11.33 -5.38 -2.60
N LEU A 24 -10.06 -5.76 -2.42
CA LEU A 24 -8.98 -5.32 -3.30
C LEU A 24 -9.01 -6.01 -4.68
N LEU A 25 -9.48 -7.25 -4.75
CA LEU A 25 -9.71 -7.96 -6.01
C LEU A 25 -10.87 -7.31 -6.78
N ASP A 26 -11.96 -6.97 -6.11
CA ASP A 26 -13.14 -6.33 -6.71
C ASP A 26 -12.82 -4.93 -7.25
N MET A 27 -11.89 -4.22 -6.60
CA MET A 27 -11.40 -2.91 -7.06
C MET A 27 -10.30 -3.01 -8.14
N ASP A 28 -9.96 -4.22 -8.58
CA ASP A 28 -8.86 -4.51 -9.55
C ASP A 28 -7.50 -3.91 -9.12
N VAL A 29 -7.29 -3.76 -7.81
CA VAL A 29 -6.03 -3.25 -7.23
C VAL A 29 -4.99 -4.35 -7.13
N ILE A 30 -5.44 -5.59 -6.88
CA ILE A 30 -4.60 -6.77 -6.82
C ILE A 30 -5.16 -7.85 -7.74
N ARG A 31 -4.30 -8.81 -8.10
CA ARG A 31 -4.69 -10.00 -8.87
C ARG A 31 -4.16 -11.27 -8.23
N LYS A 32 -4.80 -12.39 -8.54
CA LYS A 32 -4.21 -13.70 -8.28
C LYS A 32 -3.08 -13.95 -9.29
N ILE A 33 -2.04 -14.62 -8.81
CA ILE A 33 -0.90 -15.06 -9.63
C ILE A 33 -1.27 -16.39 -10.27
N GLY A 34 -1.05 -16.53 -11.58
CA GLY A 34 -1.34 -17.77 -12.31
C GLY A 34 -0.35 -18.89 -11.97
N HIS A 35 -0.77 -20.14 -12.20
CA HIS A 35 0.04 -21.33 -11.91
C HIS A 35 1.39 -21.38 -12.65
N ASN A 36 1.50 -20.68 -13.78
CA ASN A 36 2.70 -20.65 -14.63
C ASN A 36 3.56 -19.41 -14.39
N GLU A 37 3.20 -18.54 -13.44
CA GLU A 37 3.96 -17.33 -13.15
C GLU A 37 4.99 -17.57 -12.04
N ILE A 38 6.22 -17.15 -12.29
CA ILE A 38 7.30 -17.27 -11.31
C ILE A 38 7.24 -16.09 -10.35
N VAL A 39 7.27 -16.38 -9.04
CA VAL A 39 7.27 -15.36 -7.98
C VAL A 39 8.62 -15.39 -7.27
N GLU A 40 9.46 -14.40 -7.56
CA GLU A 40 10.80 -14.31 -6.97
C GLU A 40 10.78 -13.72 -5.55
N MET A 41 9.73 -12.96 -5.21
CA MET A 41 9.62 -12.28 -3.92
C MET A 41 8.21 -12.35 -3.35
N THR A 42 8.13 -12.62 -2.05
CA THR A 42 6.91 -12.52 -1.25
C THR A 42 7.17 -11.75 0.03
N THR A 43 6.13 -11.10 0.54
CA THR A 43 6.18 -10.30 1.76
C THR A 43 5.01 -10.69 2.65
N PRO A 44 5.20 -10.88 3.97
CA PRO A 44 4.10 -11.22 4.85
C PRO A 44 3.08 -10.08 4.93
N VAL A 45 1.84 -10.45 5.19
CA VAL A 45 0.71 -9.54 5.35
C VAL A 45 0.09 -9.75 6.71
N MET A 46 -0.29 -8.67 7.38
CA MET A 46 -0.92 -8.68 8.70
C MET A 46 -2.11 -7.73 8.74
N ILE A 47 -3.02 -7.95 9.68
CA ILE A 47 -4.09 -6.99 9.99
C ILE A 47 -3.65 -6.13 11.15
N THR A 48 -3.78 -4.82 10.97
CA THR A 48 -3.71 -3.86 12.06
C THR A 48 -5.11 -3.36 12.37
N TRP A 49 -5.43 -3.29 13.65
CA TRP A 49 -6.71 -2.79 14.13
C TRP A 49 -6.52 -1.36 14.62
N ASN A 50 -7.40 -0.46 14.20
CA ASN A 50 -7.48 0.90 14.72
C ASN A 50 -8.93 1.26 14.94
N ASP A 51 -9.28 1.44 16.22
CA ASP A 51 -10.66 1.58 16.67
C ASP A 51 -11.52 0.40 16.17
N CYS A 52 -12.57 0.68 15.42
CA CYS A 52 -13.48 -0.30 14.84
C CYS A 52 -13.13 -0.69 13.40
N LYS A 53 -11.96 -0.28 12.88
CA LYS A 53 -11.55 -0.56 11.49
C LYS A 53 -10.28 -1.41 11.44
N SER A 54 -10.33 -2.44 10.63
CA SER A 54 -9.19 -3.26 10.24
C SER A 54 -8.48 -2.61 9.04
N ARG A 55 -7.16 -2.82 8.95
CA ARG A 55 -6.34 -2.46 7.79
C ARG A 55 -5.38 -3.58 7.45
N LEU A 56 -5.40 -4.00 6.19
CA LEU A 56 -4.43 -4.94 5.63
C LEU A 56 -3.08 -4.22 5.43
N CYS A 57 -2.06 -4.66 6.16
CA CYS A 57 -0.72 -4.09 6.14
C CYS A 57 0.28 -5.11 5.62
N ARG A 58 0.99 -4.74 4.54
CA ARG A 58 2.07 -5.53 3.97
C ARG A 58 3.39 -5.09 4.60
N ASP A 59 4.21 -6.04 5.03
CA ASP A 59 5.54 -5.72 5.55
C ASP A 59 6.54 -5.52 4.39
N LEU A 60 6.74 -4.26 4.01
CA LEU A 60 7.65 -3.89 2.92
C LEU A 60 9.05 -3.51 3.41
N ARG A 61 9.41 -3.73 4.68
CA ARG A 61 10.70 -3.29 5.23
C ARG A 61 11.89 -3.87 4.48
N ALA A 62 11.84 -5.17 4.16
CA ALA A 62 12.89 -5.83 3.39
C ALA A 62 12.97 -5.25 1.97
N LEU A 63 11.82 -5.09 1.28
CA LEU A 63 11.76 -4.51 -0.05
C LEU A 63 12.32 -3.08 -0.08
N ASN A 64 11.98 -2.26 0.91
CA ASN A 64 12.40 -0.87 1.03
C ASN A 64 13.93 -0.69 1.12
N ASN A 65 14.66 -1.71 1.57
CA ASN A 65 16.13 -1.68 1.60
C ASN A 65 16.76 -1.91 0.23
N TYR A 66 16.04 -2.57 -0.69
CA TYR A 66 16.50 -2.85 -2.06
C TYR A 66 15.96 -1.82 -3.07
N THR A 67 14.93 -1.04 -2.72
CA THR A 67 14.38 -0.02 -3.59
C THR A 67 15.11 1.31 -3.44
N LYS A 68 15.33 2.00 -4.56
CA LYS A 68 15.86 3.37 -4.56
C LYS A 68 14.72 4.33 -4.26
N ALA A 69 14.88 5.17 -3.24
CA ALA A 69 13.91 6.21 -2.94
C ALA A 69 13.82 7.22 -4.10
N ASP A 70 12.59 7.50 -4.55
CA ASP A 70 12.32 8.54 -5.52
C ASP A 70 12.27 9.91 -4.82
N GLY A 71 13.10 10.84 -5.30
CA GLY A 71 13.28 12.17 -4.73
C GLY A 71 12.35 13.20 -5.36
N TYR A 72 11.06 12.88 -5.55
CA TYR A 72 10.11 13.83 -6.12
C TYR A 72 10.06 15.10 -5.24
N PRO A 73 10.19 16.31 -5.81
CA PRO A 73 10.31 17.52 -5.03
C PRO A 73 8.98 17.87 -4.37
N ILE A 74 8.85 17.52 -3.09
CA ILE A 74 7.72 17.94 -2.26
C ILE A 74 7.97 19.40 -1.83
N PRO A 75 7.04 20.33 -2.09
CA PRO A 75 7.21 21.73 -1.69
C PRO A 75 7.31 21.84 -0.17
N ARG A 76 8.24 22.66 0.31
CA ARG A 76 8.37 22.96 1.74
C ARG A 76 7.08 23.64 2.24
N ILE A 77 6.65 23.24 3.44
CA ILE A 77 5.41 23.70 4.07
C ILE A 77 5.27 25.25 4.07
N PRO A 78 6.29 26.04 4.48
CA PRO A 78 6.16 27.50 4.53
C PRO A 78 5.89 28.12 3.15
N HIS A 79 6.56 27.64 2.11
CA HIS A 79 6.39 28.15 0.75
C HIS A 79 4.99 27.82 0.18
N ALA A 80 4.46 26.63 0.50
CA ALA A 80 3.10 26.28 0.14
C ALA A 80 2.08 27.18 0.86
N LEU A 81 2.31 27.49 2.14
CA LEU A 81 1.43 28.35 2.95
C LEU A 81 1.44 29.81 2.49
N GLU A 82 2.60 30.37 2.13
CA GLU A 82 2.68 31.74 1.59
C GLU A 82 1.89 31.90 0.29
N LYS A 83 1.94 30.89 -0.58
CA LYS A 83 1.13 30.89 -1.82
C LYS A 83 -0.36 30.82 -1.52
N LEU A 84 -0.74 30.06 -0.49
CA LEU A 84 -2.13 29.89 -0.06
C LEU A 84 -2.69 31.16 0.60
N ALA A 85 -1.90 31.83 1.43
CA ALA A 85 -2.30 33.04 2.18
C ALA A 85 -2.68 34.23 1.28
N LYS A 86 -2.20 34.24 0.03
CA LYS A 86 -2.51 35.27 -0.97
C LYS A 86 -3.81 35.00 -1.75
N GLN A 87 -4.49 33.87 -1.52
CA GLN A 87 -5.70 33.49 -2.27
C GLN A 87 -6.98 33.94 -1.56
N LYS A 88 -7.94 34.42 -2.36
CA LYS A 88 -9.27 34.85 -1.86
C LYS A 88 -10.19 33.68 -1.49
N TYR A 89 -10.02 32.54 -2.17
CA TYR A 89 -10.78 31.32 -1.94
C TYR A 89 -9.84 30.12 -1.96
N ILE A 90 -10.04 29.18 -1.05
CA ILE A 90 -9.26 27.96 -0.94
C ILE A 90 -10.22 26.77 -1.02
N THR A 91 -9.94 25.84 -1.92
CA THR A 91 -10.65 24.57 -2.02
C THR A 91 -9.69 23.43 -1.73
N LYS A 92 -10.07 22.55 -0.82
CA LYS A 92 -9.31 21.34 -0.49
C LYS A 92 -10.03 20.14 -1.07
N MET A 93 -9.31 19.34 -1.85
CA MET A 93 -9.77 18.05 -2.36
C MET A 93 -8.83 16.97 -1.82
N ASP A 94 -9.38 15.82 -1.48
CA ASP A 94 -8.62 14.65 -1.04
C ASP A 94 -8.85 13.50 -2.03
N CYS A 95 -7.77 12.87 -2.46
CA CYS A 95 -7.85 11.69 -3.32
C CYS A 95 -8.10 10.46 -2.46
N MET A 96 -9.36 10.03 -2.37
CA MET A 96 -9.74 8.80 -1.67
C MET A 96 -8.91 7.63 -2.20
N LYS A 97 -8.16 6.94 -1.33
CA LYS A 97 -7.35 5.78 -1.72
C LYS A 97 -6.32 6.09 -2.82
N GLY A 98 -5.75 7.30 -2.85
CA GLY A 98 -4.89 7.77 -3.94
C GLY A 98 -3.75 6.82 -4.37
N PHE A 99 -3.12 6.09 -3.44
CA PHE A 99 -2.07 5.11 -3.77
C PHE A 99 -2.57 3.93 -4.60
N GLN A 100 -3.85 3.58 -4.51
CA GLN A 100 -4.47 2.43 -5.18
C GLN A 100 -5.06 2.80 -6.54
N GLN A 101 -5.11 4.10 -6.87
CA GLN A 101 -5.61 4.59 -8.16
C GLN A 101 -4.55 4.50 -9.27
N ASN A 102 -3.26 4.47 -8.90
CA ASN A 102 -2.17 4.47 -9.85
C ASN A 102 -1.94 3.06 -10.40
N GLY A 103 -2.04 2.90 -11.72
CA GLY A 103 -1.69 1.64 -12.39
C GLY A 103 -0.21 1.31 -12.23
N HIS A 104 0.10 0.09 -11.82
CA HIS A 104 1.48 -0.39 -11.80
C HIS A 104 1.96 -0.62 -13.24
N LYS A 105 3.09 -0.01 -13.64
CA LYS A 105 3.72 -0.27 -14.93
C LYS A 105 4.16 -1.74 -14.98
N LYS A 106 3.65 -2.50 -15.95
CA LYS A 106 4.19 -3.82 -16.28
C LYS A 106 5.58 -3.64 -16.89
N ASN A 107 6.55 -4.41 -16.40
CA ASN A 107 7.86 -4.45 -17.03
C ASN A 107 7.75 -5.28 -18.33
N PRO A 108 7.99 -4.71 -19.52
CA PRO A 108 7.78 -5.41 -20.78
C PRO A 108 8.64 -6.68 -20.93
N GLU A 109 9.74 -6.81 -20.20
CA GLU A 109 10.65 -7.97 -20.25
C GLU A 109 10.12 -9.22 -19.52
N ILE A 110 9.02 -9.10 -18.78
CA ILE A 110 8.44 -10.20 -17.97
C ILE A 110 6.98 -10.49 -18.37
N SER A 111 6.63 -10.21 -19.64
CA SER A 111 5.29 -10.42 -20.20
C SER A 111 5.18 -11.71 -21.01
#